data_AF-A0A8C6GNS0-F1
#
_entry.id   AF-A0A8C6GNS0-F1
#
_cell.length_a   1.000
_cell.length_b   1.000
_cell.length_c   1.000
_cell.angle_alpha   90.00
_cell.angle_beta   90.00
_cell.angle_gamma   90.00
#
_symmetry.space_group_name_H-M   'P 1'
#
loop_
_entity.id
_entity.type
_entity.pdbx_description
1 polymer ?
#
loop_
_entity_poly.entity_id
_entity_poly.type
_entity_poly.pdbx_seq_one_letter_code
_entity_poly.pdbx_strand_id
1 'polypeptide(L)'
;MPMVSTPVRMPSAAKHVPIASWGVPYDQLTEEEKTRAWFTDGSARYAGTTQKWTAAALQPLSGTTLKDTGEGKSSQWAELRAVHMVLQFVCKKKWPDVRLFTDSWAVANGLAGWSGTWKDHNWKIGEKDIWGRSMWIDLSKWAKDVKIFVSHVNAHQKVTSAEEEFNNQVDKMTRSVDSQPLSPAIPVIAQRAHEQSGHGGRDGGYAWAQQHGLPLTKADLATAAADCQICQQQKPTLSPRYGTIPRGDQPATWWQVDYIGPLPSWKGQRFVLTGVDTYSGYGFAFPARNASAKTTIHGLTECLIYRHGIPHSI
;
A
#
# COMPACT_ATOMS: atom_id res chain seq x y z
N MET A 1 16.31 26.61 42.85
CA MET A 1 17.03 26.96 41.61
C MET A 1 16.13 26.63 40.44
N PRO A 2 15.77 27.57 39.55
CA PRO A 2 15.02 27.21 38.36
C PRO A 2 15.98 26.62 37.33
N MET A 3 15.69 25.41 36.84
CA MET A 3 16.39 24.82 35.71
C MET A 3 16.11 25.65 34.46
N VAL A 4 17.17 26.22 33.89
CA VAL A 4 17.15 26.85 32.57
C VAL A 4 16.97 25.74 31.55
N SER A 5 15.83 25.74 30.85
CA SER A 5 15.59 24.83 29.73
C SER A 5 16.58 25.12 28.60
N THR A 6 17.49 24.19 28.36
CA THR A 6 18.40 24.21 27.22
C THR A 6 17.57 24.16 25.92
N PRO A 7 17.81 25.04 24.93
CA PRO A 7 17.03 25.03 23.70
C PRO A 7 17.33 23.75 22.91
N VAL A 8 16.26 23.04 22.54
CA VAL A 8 16.30 21.89 21.64
C VAL A 8 16.91 22.35 20.31
N ARG A 9 18.09 21.82 19.98
CA ARG A 9 18.76 22.02 18.70
C ARG A 9 17.83 21.53 17.59
N MET A 10 17.37 22.44 16.74
CA MET A 10 16.66 22.11 15.50
C MET A 10 17.48 21.07 14.72
N PRO A 11 16.85 20.04 14.10
CA PRO A 11 17.59 19.11 13.27
C PRO A 11 18.37 19.90 12.24
N SER A 12 19.67 19.63 12.16
CA SER A 12 20.49 20.11 11.05
C SER A 12 19.77 19.78 9.76
N ALA A 13 19.74 20.71 8.80
CA ALA A 13 19.40 20.37 7.43
C ALA A 13 20.17 19.12 7.01
N ALA A 14 19.50 18.19 6.33
CA ALA A 14 20.13 16.96 5.85
C ALA A 14 21.38 17.34 5.05
N LYS A 15 22.51 16.70 5.35
CA LYS A 15 23.76 16.94 4.63
C LYS A 15 23.70 16.32 3.24
N HIS A 16 22.92 15.25 3.09
CA HIS A 16 22.68 14.60 1.81
C HIS A 16 21.34 15.02 1.19
N VAL A 17 21.38 15.29 -0.12
CA VAL A 17 20.21 15.55 -0.95
C VAL A 17 19.33 14.29 -1.04
N PRO A 18 18.00 14.41 -1.02
CA PRO A 18 17.09 13.30 -1.30
C PRO A 18 17.36 12.62 -2.65
N ILE A 19 16.93 11.36 -2.77
CA ILE A 19 17.10 10.51 -3.96
C ILE A 19 16.35 11.07 -5.18
N ALA A 20 15.19 11.69 -4.95
CA ALA A 20 14.35 12.25 -6.00
C ALA A 20 13.94 13.69 -5.67
N SER A 21 13.52 14.41 -6.71
CA SER A 21 12.77 15.65 -6.55
C SER A 21 11.27 15.38 -6.66
N TRP A 22 10.43 16.25 -6.09
CA TRP A 22 9.00 16.21 -6.36
C TRP A 22 8.74 16.51 -7.85
N GLY A 23 7.91 15.68 -8.47
CA GLY A 23 7.45 15.84 -9.84
C GLY A 23 6.18 16.69 -9.94
N VAL A 24 5.69 16.82 -11.16
CA VAL A 24 4.41 17.45 -11.50
C VAL A 24 3.37 16.39 -11.86
N PRO A 25 2.07 16.74 -11.86
CA PRO A 25 1.02 15.89 -12.42
C PRO A 25 1.30 15.50 -13.89
N TYR A 26 0.84 14.32 -14.30
CA TYR A 26 1.10 13.69 -15.60
C TYR A 26 0.55 14.50 -16.78
N ASP A 27 -0.58 15.17 -16.60
CA ASP A 27 -1.19 16.05 -17.61
C ASP A 27 -0.33 17.29 -17.90
N GLN A 28 0.51 17.70 -16.95
CA GLN A 28 1.46 18.81 -17.09
C GLN A 28 2.80 18.38 -17.70
N LEU A 29 3.04 17.08 -17.91
CA LEU A 29 4.24 16.61 -18.58
C LEU A 29 4.21 16.92 -20.07
N THR A 30 5.38 17.25 -20.63
CA THR A 30 5.57 17.29 -22.08
C THR A 30 5.46 15.88 -22.68
N GLU A 31 5.15 15.77 -23.97
CA GLU A 31 5.06 14.47 -24.64
C GLU A 31 6.37 13.66 -24.54
N GLU A 32 7.52 14.33 -24.59
CA GLU A 32 8.82 13.68 -24.40
C GLU A 32 8.99 13.15 -22.96
N GLU A 33 8.53 13.87 -21.95
CA GLU A 33 8.58 13.41 -20.56
C GLU A 33 7.61 12.25 -20.30
N LYS A 34 6.44 12.24 -20.95
CA LYS A 34 5.48 11.12 -20.88
C LYS A 34 6.08 9.82 -21.41
N THR A 35 6.99 9.88 -22.38
CA THR A 35 7.74 8.67 -22.82
C THR A 35 8.62 8.09 -21.72
N ARG A 36 8.94 8.85 -20.68
CA ARG A 36 9.75 8.43 -19.52
C ARG A 36 8.95 8.33 -18.23
N ALA A 37 7.62 8.35 -18.32
CA ALA A 37 6.72 8.21 -17.19
C ALA A 37 6.43 6.74 -16.86
N TRP A 38 6.42 6.42 -15.58
CA TRP A 38 6.12 5.09 -15.06
C TRP A 38 5.17 5.18 -13.87
N PHE A 39 4.11 4.38 -13.90
CA PHE A 39 3.18 4.18 -12.80
C PHE A 39 3.58 2.91 -12.06
N THR A 40 3.56 2.94 -10.72
CA THR A 40 4.03 1.84 -9.87
C THR A 40 3.06 1.60 -8.73
N ASP A 41 2.82 0.33 -8.42
CA ASP A 41 2.01 -0.11 -7.29
C ASP A 41 2.57 -1.43 -6.73
N GLY A 42 2.31 -1.69 -5.45
CA GLY A 42 2.64 -2.94 -4.79
C GLY A 42 1.61 -3.35 -3.75
N SER A 43 1.04 -4.54 -3.94
CA SER A 43 0.07 -5.11 -3.00
C SER A 43 0.65 -6.30 -2.23
N ALA A 44 0.14 -6.54 -1.03
CA ALA A 44 0.34 -7.79 -0.31
C ALA A 44 -0.98 -8.29 0.28
N ARG A 45 -1.25 -9.58 0.10
CA ARG A 45 -2.50 -10.25 0.51
C ARG A 45 -2.19 -11.59 1.14
N TYR A 46 -3.00 -12.01 2.09
CA TYR A 46 -2.90 -13.35 2.65
C TYR A 46 -3.57 -14.35 1.71
N ALA A 47 -2.83 -15.40 1.36
CA ALA A 47 -3.35 -16.59 0.72
C ALA A 47 -3.19 -17.75 1.70
N GLY A 48 -4.24 -18.01 2.50
CA GLY A 48 -4.14 -18.91 3.66
C GLY A 48 -3.29 -18.29 4.77
N THR A 49 -2.24 -18.99 5.19
CA THR A 49 -1.29 -18.52 6.23
C THR A 49 -0.12 -17.72 5.66
N THR A 50 0.05 -17.69 4.34
CA THR A 50 1.19 -17.05 3.69
C THR A 50 0.82 -15.69 3.14
N GLN A 51 1.58 -14.66 3.53
CA GLN A 51 1.46 -13.32 2.92
C GLN A 51 2.18 -13.32 1.58
N LYS A 52 1.42 -13.20 0.49
CA LYS A 52 1.95 -13.07 -0.88
C LYS A 52 1.96 -11.60 -1.27
N TRP A 53 3.02 -11.16 -1.92
CA TRP A 53 3.15 -9.80 -2.42
C TRP A 53 3.32 -9.78 -3.94
N THR A 54 2.89 -8.68 -4.55
CA THR A 54 3.05 -8.41 -5.98
C THR A 54 3.42 -6.95 -6.16
N ALA A 55 4.51 -6.71 -6.88
CA ALA A 55 4.94 -5.39 -7.32
C ALA A 55 4.72 -5.28 -8.83
N ALA A 56 4.16 -4.18 -9.30
CA ALA A 56 3.93 -3.96 -10.71
C ALA A 56 4.27 -2.52 -11.12
N ALA A 57 4.66 -2.35 -12.39
CA ALA A 57 4.87 -1.05 -12.99
C ALA A 57 4.40 -1.03 -14.45
N LEU A 58 3.87 0.10 -14.90
CA LEU A 58 3.39 0.34 -16.26
C LEU A 58 3.99 1.63 -16.82
N GLN A 59 4.50 1.55 -18.03
CA GLN A 59 4.86 2.71 -18.85
C GLN A 59 3.70 3.01 -19.82
N PRO A 60 2.97 4.13 -19.66
CA PRO A 60 1.72 4.38 -20.39
C PRO A 60 1.85 4.34 -21.91
N LEU A 61 2.83 5.05 -22.48
CA LEU A 61 2.92 5.22 -23.94
C LEU A 61 3.46 3.99 -24.66
N SER A 62 4.33 3.20 -24.02
CA SER A 62 4.91 2.01 -24.64
C SER A 62 4.11 0.74 -24.35
N GLY A 63 3.22 0.76 -23.35
CA GLY A 63 2.57 -0.44 -22.81
C GLY A 63 3.54 -1.40 -22.12
N THR A 64 4.78 -0.98 -21.85
CA THR A 64 5.77 -1.84 -21.17
C THR A 64 5.34 -2.05 -19.73
N THR A 65 5.36 -3.30 -19.28
CA THR A 65 4.95 -3.68 -17.94
C THR A 65 6.06 -4.46 -17.26
N LEU A 66 6.23 -4.23 -15.96
CA LEU A 66 7.14 -4.98 -15.11
C LEU A 66 6.30 -5.58 -13.98
N LYS A 67 6.56 -6.84 -13.62
CA LYS A 67 5.87 -7.51 -12.52
C LYS A 67 6.84 -8.42 -11.78
N ASP A 68 6.73 -8.41 -10.45
CA ASP A 68 7.48 -9.30 -9.57
C ASP A 68 6.55 -9.77 -8.44
N THR A 69 6.74 -10.99 -7.98
CA THR A 69 5.90 -11.59 -6.95
C THR A 69 6.75 -12.39 -5.97
N GLY A 70 6.22 -12.58 -4.77
CA GLY A 70 6.87 -13.43 -3.79
C GLY A 70 6.07 -13.53 -2.51
N GLU A 71 6.72 -13.96 -1.45
CA GLU A 71 6.09 -14.24 -0.16
C GLU A 71 6.83 -13.56 1.00
N GLY A 72 6.14 -13.40 2.13
CA GLY A 72 6.72 -12.97 3.40
C GLY A 72 7.15 -11.50 3.46
N LYS A 73 6.55 -10.61 2.65
CA LYS A 73 6.79 -9.15 2.67
C LYS A 73 5.48 -8.37 2.70
N SER A 74 5.55 -7.15 3.21
CA SER A 74 4.41 -6.21 3.32
C SER A 74 4.11 -5.50 2.00
N SER A 75 2.94 -4.88 1.90
CA SER A 75 2.56 -4.06 0.74
C SER A 75 3.55 -2.91 0.53
N GLN A 76 3.94 -2.20 1.59
CA GLN A 76 4.94 -1.11 1.49
C GLN A 76 6.27 -1.59 0.88
N TRP A 77 6.71 -2.81 1.24
CA TRP A 77 7.90 -3.40 0.63
C TRP A 77 7.70 -3.65 -0.87
N ALA A 78 6.52 -4.13 -1.27
CA ALA A 78 6.15 -4.34 -2.67
C ALA A 78 6.08 -3.03 -3.47
N GLU A 79 5.58 -1.95 -2.86
CA GLU A 79 5.55 -0.61 -3.45
C GLU A 79 6.96 -0.13 -3.80
N LEU A 80 7.88 -0.24 -2.85
CA LEU A 80 9.29 0.09 -3.09
C LEU A 80 9.95 -0.85 -4.09
N ARG A 81 9.55 -2.13 -4.11
CA ARG A 81 10.03 -3.09 -5.09
C ARG A 81 9.61 -2.69 -6.51
N ALA A 82 8.40 -2.18 -6.70
CA ALA A 82 7.93 -1.69 -8.00
C ALA A 82 8.80 -0.53 -8.50
N VAL A 83 9.09 0.45 -7.63
CA VAL A 83 10.02 1.55 -7.95
C VAL A 83 11.43 1.04 -8.23
N HIS A 84 11.93 0.10 -7.44
CA HIS A 84 13.26 -0.50 -7.62
C HIS A 84 13.40 -1.17 -8.99
N MET A 85 12.37 -1.89 -9.44
CA MET A 85 12.33 -2.51 -10.76
C MET A 85 12.36 -1.48 -11.89
N VAL A 86 11.58 -0.40 -11.78
CA VAL A 86 11.59 0.69 -12.77
C VAL A 86 12.98 1.31 -12.85
N LEU A 87 13.59 1.66 -11.72
CA LEU A 87 14.90 2.30 -11.73
C LEU A 87 16.00 1.36 -12.22
N GLN A 88 15.92 0.07 -11.93
CA GLN A 88 16.81 -0.93 -12.52
C GLN A 88 16.68 -0.98 -14.05
N PHE A 89 15.45 -0.92 -14.58
CA PHE A 89 15.18 -0.88 -16.02
C PHE A 89 15.72 0.40 -16.67
N VAL A 90 15.44 1.55 -16.07
CA VAL A 90 15.86 2.89 -16.52
C VAL A 90 17.40 3.00 -16.55
N CYS A 91 18.09 2.49 -15.52
CA CYS A 91 19.55 2.44 -15.48
C CYS A 91 20.13 1.56 -16.59
N LYS A 92 19.53 0.37 -16.84
CA LYS A 92 19.94 -0.51 -17.95
C LYS A 92 19.76 0.16 -19.31
N LYS A 93 18.71 0.95 -19.47
CA LYS A 93 18.43 1.72 -20.69
C LYS A 93 19.25 3.02 -20.79
N LYS A 94 20.03 3.37 -19.76
CA LYS A 94 20.85 4.59 -19.68
C LYS A 94 20.04 5.86 -19.92
N TRP A 95 18.82 5.92 -19.38
CA TRP A 95 18.00 7.11 -19.47
C TRP A 95 18.57 8.24 -18.61
N PRO A 96 18.46 9.51 -19.05
CA PRO A 96 18.94 10.65 -18.29
C PRO A 96 18.05 10.96 -17.07
N ASP A 97 16.76 10.63 -17.15
CA ASP A 97 15.78 10.89 -16.11
C ASP A 97 14.55 9.96 -16.21
N VAL A 98 13.71 10.01 -15.18
CA VAL A 98 12.44 9.27 -15.09
C VAL A 98 11.40 10.07 -14.31
N ARG A 99 10.12 9.94 -14.68
CA ARG A 99 8.96 10.46 -13.93
C ARG A 99 8.22 9.27 -13.30
N LEU A 100 8.25 9.15 -11.98
CA LEU A 100 7.60 8.08 -11.23
C LEU A 100 6.27 8.57 -10.67
N PHE A 101 5.22 7.77 -10.86
CA PHE A 101 3.90 7.98 -10.31
C PHE A 101 3.55 6.81 -9.40
N THR A 102 3.29 7.09 -8.13
CA THR A 102 2.95 6.08 -7.12
C THR A 102 1.85 6.60 -6.23
N ASP A 103 0.93 5.74 -5.82
CA ASP A 103 -0.06 6.05 -4.81
C ASP A 103 0.42 5.79 -3.36
N SER A 104 1.63 5.22 -3.22
CA SER A 104 2.30 5.04 -1.94
C SER A 104 2.96 6.33 -1.44
N TRP A 105 2.27 7.02 -0.53
CA TRP A 105 2.80 8.22 0.13
C TRP A 105 4.13 7.97 0.85
N ALA A 106 4.32 6.77 1.40
CA ALA A 106 5.55 6.38 2.10
C ALA A 106 6.74 6.25 1.15
N VAL A 107 6.55 5.69 -0.06
CA VAL A 107 7.59 5.62 -1.08
C VAL A 107 7.89 7.01 -1.63
N ALA A 108 6.87 7.80 -1.95
CA ALA A 108 7.05 9.17 -2.46
C ALA A 108 7.84 10.05 -1.49
N ASN A 109 7.46 10.08 -0.20
CA ASN A 109 8.22 10.81 0.81
C ASN A 109 9.58 10.19 1.12
N GLY A 110 9.72 8.87 1.06
CA GLY A 110 11.01 8.21 1.19
C GLY A 110 11.99 8.72 0.13
N LEU A 111 11.55 8.80 -1.13
CA LEU A 111 12.35 9.28 -2.26
C LEU A 111 12.67 10.78 -2.17
N ALA A 112 11.64 11.63 -2.04
CA ALA A 112 11.79 13.09 -2.17
C ALA A 112 11.99 13.86 -0.86
N GLY A 113 11.79 13.21 0.30
CA GLY A 113 11.88 13.86 1.61
C GLY A 113 12.89 13.22 2.54
N TRP A 114 12.75 11.93 2.82
CA TRP A 114 13.42 11.29 3.97
C TRP A 114 14.77 10.65 3.62
N SER A 115 14.98 10.23 2.37
CA SER A 115 16.18 9.49 1.96
C SER A 115 17.50 10.21 2.25
N GLY A 116 17.53 11.55 2.14
CA GLY A 116 18.70 12.35 2.54
C GLY A 116 19.06 12.17 4.02
N THR A 117 18.05 12.33 4.88
CA THR A 117 18.18 12.11 6.33
C THR A 117 18.50 10.66 6.68
N TRP A 118 17.86 9.69 6.01
CA TRP A 118 18.17 8.29 6.23
C TRP A 118 19.61 7.97 5.88
N LYS A 119 20.13 8.51 4.77
CA LYS A 119 21.52 8.34 4.38
C LYS A 119 22.49 8.92 5.42
N ASP A 120 22.18 10.09 5.98
CA ASP A 120 22.95 10.68 7.09
C ASP A 120 23.00 9.79 8.33
N HIS A 121 21.93 9.03 8.58
CA HIS A 121 21.81 8.10 9.70
C HIS A 121 22.06 6.63 9.28
N ASN A 122 22.89 6.41 8.25
CA ASN A 122 23.30 5.08 7.79
C ASN A 122 22.12 4.12 7.46
N TRP A 123 21.04 4.70 6.94
CA TRP A 123 19.80 4.02 6.59
C TRP A 123 19.09 3.39 7.79
N LYS A 124 19.10 4.10 8.92
CA LYS A 124 18.43 3.71 10.16
C LYS A 124 17.47 4.79 10.68
N ILE A 125 16.51 4.35 11.48
CA ILE A 125 15.66 5.21 12.33
C ILE A 125 15.89 4.75 13.77
N GLY A 126 16.56 5.58 14.57
CA GLY A 126 17.14 5.13 15.83
C GLY A 126 18.16 4.02 15.57
N GLU A 127 18.04 2.90 16.28
CA GLU A 127 18.94 1.74 16.12
C GLU A 127 18.50 0.74 15.05
N LYS A 128 17.26 0.87 14.55
CA LYS A 128 16.66 -0.09 13.61
C LYS A 128 16.91 0.30 12.17
N ASP A 129 17.19 -0.70 11.34
CA ASP A 129 17.27 -0.53 9.89
C ASP A 129 15.90 -0.11 9.32
N ILE A 130 15.92 0.77 8.32
CA ILE A 130 14.71 1.10 7.58
C ILE A 130 14.22 -0.10 6.77
N TRP A 131 12.91 -0.15 6.56
CA TRP A 131 12.30 -1.16 5.70
C TRP A 131 12.87 -1.09 4.28
N GLY A 132 13.18 -2.24 3.70
CA GLY A 132 13.78 -2.29 2.35
C GLY A 132 15.15 -1.61 2.23
N ARG A 133 15.93 -1.51 3.32
CA ARG A 133 17.25 -0.84 3.36
C ARG A 133 18.13 -1.08 2.14
N SER A 134 18.26 -2.32 1.69
CA SER A 134 19.07 -2.67 0.51
C SER A 134 18.58 -1.97 -0.76
N MET A 135 17.26 -1.92 -0.97
CA MET A 135 16.66 -1.22 -2.10
C MET A 135 16.93 0.27 -2.02
N TRP A 136 16.77 0.91 -0.86
CA TRP A 136 17.08 2.34 -0.69
C TRP A 136 18.55 2.67 -1.00
N ILE A 137 19.47 1.78 -0.62
CA ILE A 137 20.89 1.91 -0.95
C ILE A 137 21.11 1.83 -2.47
N ASP A 138 20.48 0.88 -3.15
CA ASP A 138 20.56 0.74 -4.61
C ASP A 138 19.98 1.98 -5.30
N LEU A 139 18.80 2.43 -4.88
CA LEU A 139 18.18 3.65 -5.41
C LEU A 139 19.10 4.86 -5.24
N SER A 140 19.76 4.99 -4.09
CA SER A 140 20.71 6.08 -3.84
C SER A 140 21.97 6.01 -4.71
N LYS A 141 22.39 4.82 -5.14
CA LYS A 141 23.49 4.67 -6.10
C LYS A 141 23.04 5.08 -7.50
N TRP A 142 21.87 4.59 -7.94
CA TRP A 142 21.33 4.88 -9.26
C TRP A 142 20.95 6.35 -9.47
N ALA A 143 20.50 7.03 -8.42
CA ALA A 143 20.19 8.45 -8.45
C ALA A 143 21.40 9.36 -8.72
N LYS A 144 22.63 8.83 -8.68
CA LYS A 144 23.83 9.59 -9.09
C LYS A 144 23.89 9.78 -10.61
N ASP A 145 23.35 8.81 -11.36
CA ASP A 145 23.45 8.76 -12.82
C ASP A 145 22.13 9.12 -13.51
N VAL A 146 21.00 8.99 -12.81
CA VAL A 146 19.65 9.25 -13.33
C VAL A 146 18.94 10.28 -12.47
N LYS A 147 18.36 11.31 -13.09
CA LYS A 147 17.50 12.26 -12.38
C LYS A 147 16.12 11.65 -12.14
N ILE A 148 15.69 11.58 -10.89
CA ILE A 148 14.43 10.93 -10.51
C ILE A 148 13.47 12.02 -10.06
N PHE A 149 12.27 12.03 -10.64
CA PHE A 149 11.15 12.84 -10.16
C PHE A 149 10.03 11.90 -9.72
N VAL A 150 9.43 12.19 -8.56
CA VAL A 150 8.32 11.40 -8.03
C VAL A 150 7.10 12.27 -7.80
N SER A 151 5.96 11.81 -8.31
CA SER A 151 4.64 12.39 -8.12
C SER A 151 3.77 11.37 -7.38
N HIS A 152 3.08 11.84 -6.34
CA HIS A 152 2.09 11.01 -5.66
C HIS A 152 0.74 11.11 -6.35
N VAL A 153 0.10 9.96 -6.58
CA VAL A 153 -1.25 9.87 -7.17
C VAL A 153 -2.23 9.47 -6.08
N ASN A 154 -3.40 10.11 -6.00
CA ASN A 154 -4.40 9.72 -5.02
C ASN A 154 -5.02 8.37 -5.38
N ALA A 155 -5.06 7.45 -4.41
CA ALA A 155 -5.81 6.21 -4.55
C ALA A 155 -7.33 6.47 -4.43
N HIS A 156 -8.11 5.82 -5.29
CA HIS A 156 -9.57 5.63 -5.15
C HIS A 156 -10.48 6.88 -5.23
N GLN A 157 -10.40 7.66 -6.31
CA GLN A 157 -11.48 8.57 -6.74
C GLN A 157 -12.11 8.12 -8.07
N LYS A 158 -13.30 8.65 -8.41
CA LYS A 158 -13.98 8.35 -9.68
C LYS A 158 -13.05 8.75 -10.83
N VAL A 159 -12.88 7.86 -11.83
CA VAL A 159 -12.00 8.10 -12.99
C VAL A 159 -12.38 9.40 -13.67
N THR A 160 -11.59 10.44 -13.41
CA THR A 160 -11.75 11.79 -13.94
C THR A 160 -10.48 12.27 -14.62
N SER A 161 -9.36 11.55 -14.48
CA SER A 161 -8.08 11.89 -15.11
C SER A 161 -7.35 10.67 -15.72
N ALA A 162 -6.41 10.95 -16.63
CA ALA A 162 -5.55 9.91 -17.21
C ALA A 162 -4.61 9.26 -16.17
N GLU A 163 -4.22 9.98 -15.13
CA GLU A 163 -3.39 9.44 -14.03
C GLU A 163 -4.12 8.34 -13.27
N GLU A 164 -5.38 8.58 -12.92
CA GLU A 164 -6.21 7.61 -12.22
C GLU A 164 -6.43 6.36 -13.07
N GLU A 165 -6.62 6.51 -14.37
CA GLU A 165 -6.76 5.38 -15.29
C GLU A 165 -5.49 4.51 -15.30
N PHE A 166 -4.31 5.11 -15.44
CA PHE A 166 -3.06 4.35 -15.39
C PHE A 166 -2.79 3.76 -14.00
N ASN A 167 -3.09 4.49 -12.92
CA ASN A 167 -2.96 3.96 -11.56
C ASN A 167 -3.87 2.73 -11.36
N ASN A 168 -5.13 2.81 -11.80
CA ASN A 168 -6.08 1.70 -11.73
C ASN A 168 -5.62 0.49 -12.56
N GLN A 169 -4.94 0.71 -13.69
CA GLN A 169 -4.36 -0.37 -14.48
C GLN A 169 -3.26 -1.10 -13.70
N VAL A 170 -2.34 -0.36 -13.06
CA VAL A 170 -1.28 -0.98 -12.25
C VAL A 170 -1.86 -1.66 -11.00
N ASP A 171 -2.86 -1.07 -10.35
CA ASP A 171 -3.59 -1.71 -9.25
C ASP A 171 -4.26 -3.02 -9.68
N LYS A 172 -4.87 -3.07 -10.88
CA LYS A 172 -5.37 -4.33 -11.42
C LYS A 172 -4.25 -5.37 -11.64
N MET A 173 -3.06 -4.93 -12.04
CA MET A 173 -1.89 -5.80 -12.20
C MET A 173 -1.42 -6.40 -10.87
N THR A 174 -1.41 -5.61 -9.79
CA THR A 174 -1.00 -6.09 -8.46
C THR A 174 -2.03 -7.02 -7.83
N ARG A 175 -3.30 -6.92 -8.23
CA ARG A 175 -4.39 -7.80 -7.77
C ARG A 175 -4.43 -9.17 -8.45
N SER A 176 -3.78 -9.31 -9.61
CA SER A 176 -3.86 -10.50 -10.48
C SER A 176 -2.88 -11.62 -10.07
N VAL A 177 -3.08 -12.21 -8.89
CA VAL A 177 -2.27 -13.36 -8.42
C VAL A 177 -2.95 -14.72 -8.58
N ASP A 178 -4.23 -14.80 -8.91
CA ASP A 178 -4.93 -16.11 -8.99
C ASP A 178 -5.54 -16.41 -10.38
N SER A 179 -4.93 -15.95 -11.47
CA SER A 179 -5.49 -16.18 -12.81
C SER A 179 -4.42 -16.48 -13.86
N GLN A 180 -3.58 -17.48 -13.61
CA GLN A 180 -2.99 -18.20 -14.74
C GLN A 180 -4.05 -19.18 -15.27
N PRO A 181 -4.34 -19.21 -16.59
CA PRO A 181 -5.19 -20.23 -17.17
C PRO A 181 -4.51 -21.58 -16.98
N LEU A 182 -5.07 -22.42 -16.10
CA LEU A 182 -4.68 -23.81 -15.98
C LEU A 182 -5.10 -24.55 -17.26
N SER A 183 -4.24 -25.47 -17.70
CA SER A 183 -4.41 -26.34 -18.87
C SER A 183 -5.89 -26.75 -19.10
N PRO A 184 -6.38 -26.83 -20.36
CA PRO A 184 -7.79 -27.12 -20.67
C PRO A 184 -8.35 -28.43 -20.08
N ALA A 185 -7.50 -29.31 -19.51
CA ALA A 185 -7.91 -30.52 -18.80
C ALA A 185 -8.27 -30.29 -17.32
N ILE A 186 -7.75 -29.24 -16.67
CA ILE A 186 -7.92 -29.02 -15.23
C ILE A 186 -9.38 -28.71 -14.84
N PRO A 187 -10.14 -27.87 -15.56
CA PRO A 187 -11.55 -27.62 -15.25
C PRO A 187 -12.39 -28.91 -15.29
N VAL A 188 -12.13 -29.78 -16.25
CA VAL A 188 -12.85 -31.07 -16.41
C VAL A 188 -12.55 -32.01 -15.24
N ILE A 189 -11.29 -32.11 -14.82
CA ILE A 189 -10.88 -32.95 -13.70
C ILE A 189 -11.42 -32.38 -12.38
N ALA A 190 -11.43 -31.05 -12.22
CA ALA A 190 -11.99 -30.38 -11.06
C ALA A 190 -13.50 -30.57 -10.93
N GLN A 191 -14.24 -30.49 -12.04
CA GLN A 191 -15.67 -30.76 -12.06
C GLN A 191 -15.98 -32.19 -11.62
N ARG A 192 -15.24 -33.16 -12.17
CA ARG A 192 -15.41 -34.57 -11.80
C ARG A 192 -15.07 -34.83 -10.33
N ALA A 193 -14.02 -34.21 -9.80
CA ALA A 193 -13.66 -34.29 -8.40
C ALA A 193 -14.73 -33.70 -7.47
N HIS A 194 -15.32 -32.56 -7.86
CA HIS A 194 -16.43 -31.94 -7.13
C HIS A 194 -17.66 -32.87 -7.08
N GLU A 195 -18.05 -33.46 -8.21
CA GLU A 195 -19.18 -34.39 -8.29
C GLU A 195 -18.93 -35.66 -7.45
N GLN A 196 -17.73 -36.25 -7.54
CA GLN A 196 -17.38 -37.46 -6.79
C GLN A 196 -17.23 -37.22 -5.28
N SER A 197 -16.96 -35.99 -4.87
CA SER A 197 -16.97 -35.59 -3.46
C SER A 197 -18.37 -35.39 -2.86
N GLY A 198 -19.44 -35.64 -3.63
CA GLY A 198 -20.81 -35.45 -3.17
C GLY A 198 -21.21 -33.99 -3.04
N HIS A 199 -20.70 -33.12 -3.92
CA HIS A 199 -20.97 -31.68 -3.92
C HIS A 199 -20.53 -30.95 -2.64
N GLY A 200 -19.48 -31.43 -1.96
CA GLY A 200 -18.91 -30.82 -0.74
C GLY A 200 -18.25 -29.44 -0.93
N GLY A 201 -18.58 -28.74 -2.02
CA GLY A 201 -18.01 -27.45 -2.40
C GLY A 201 -16.49 -27.51 -2.59
N ARG A 202 -15.85 -26.36 -2.36
CA ARG A 202 -14.40 -26.19 -2.50
C ARG A 202 -13.60 -27.15 -1.62
N ASP A 203 -13.95 -27.20 -0.33
CA ASP A 203 -13.13 -27.89 0.67
C ASP A 203 -13.38 -29.41 0.64
N GLY A 204 -14.60 -29.87 0.35
CA GLY A 204 -14.89 -31.29 0.11
C GLY A 204 -14.23 -31.83 -1.15
N GLY A 205 -14.28 -31.07 -2.25
CA GLY A 205 -13.58 -31.43 -3.48
C GLY A 205 -12.06 -31.48 -3.31
N TYR A 206 -11.50 -30.63 -2.43
CA TYR A 206 -10.06 -30.57 -2.19
C TYR A 206 -9.56 -31.75 -1.35
N ALA A 207 -10.33 -32.14 -0.33
CA ALA A 207 -10.04 -33.34 0.44
C ALA A 207 -10.06 -34.60 -0.44
N TRP A 208 -11.06 -34.70 -1.33
CA TRP A 208 -11.17 -35.80 -2.28
C TRP A 208 -9.99 -35.82 -3.28
N ALA A 209 -9.63 -34.66 -3.84
CA ALA A 209 -8.50 -34.55 -4.76
C ALA A 209 -7.16 -34.92 -4.11
N GLN A 210 -6.93 -34.52 -2.86
CA GLN A 210 -5.76 -34.89 -2.06
C GLN A 210 -5.69 -36.40 -1.82
N GLN A 211 -6.82 -37.03 -1.49
CA GLN A 211 -6.89 -38.48 -1.27
C GLN A 211 -6.54 -39.29 -2.54
N HIS A 212 -6.82 -38.72 -3.72
CA HIS A 212 -6.57 -39.37 -5.01
C HIS A 212 -5.32 -38.85 -5.74
N GLY A 213 -4.48 -38.05 -5.08
CA GLY A 213 -3.21 -37.55 -5.63
C GLY A 213 -3.37 -36.64 -6.85
N LEU A 214 -4.53 -36.00 -7.02
CA LEU A 214 -4.80 -35.13 -8.16
C LEU A 214 -4.23 -33.72 -7.92
N PRO A 215 -3.56 -33.11 -8.91
CA PRO A 215 -2.95 -31.79 -8.78
C PRO A 215 -4.00 -30.67 -8.95
N LEU A 216 -5.11 -30.74 -8.19
CA LEU A 216 -6.17 -29.74 -8.21
C LEU A 216 -5.98 -28.72 -7.08
N THR A 217 -6.10 -27.44 -7.40
CA THR A 217 -6.09 -26.39 -6.41
C THR A 217 -7.49 -26.17 -5.83
N LYS A 218 -7.56 -25.53 -4.66
CA LYS A 218 -8.84 -25.07 -4.11
C LYS A 218 -9.55 -24.09 -5.05
N ALA A 219 -8.84 -23.34 -5.88
CA ALA A 219 -9.45 -22.42 -6.84
C ALA A 219 -10.20 -23.19 -7.95
N ASP A 220 -9.58 -24.23 -8.50
CA ASP A 220 -10.18 -25.07 -9.55
C ASP A 220 -11.49 -25.72 -9.08
N LEU A 221 -11.49 -26.20 -7.83
CA LEU A 221 -12.65 -26.83 -7.21
C LEU A 221 -13.72 -25.82 -6.79
N ALA A 222 -13.32 -24.58 -6.45
CA ALA A 222 -14.27 -23.50 -6.22
C ALA A 222 -14.99 -23.10 -7.51
N THR A 223 -14.27 -23.03 -8.63
CA THR A 223 -14.85 -22.77 -9.96
C THR A 223 -15.80 -23.90 -10.37
N ALA A 224 -15.37 -25.16 -10.26
CA ALA A 224 -16.22 -26.33 -10.52
C ALA A 224 -17.51 -26.35 -9.66
N ALA A 225 -17.41 -26.01 -8.38
CA ALA A 225 -18.57 -25.92 -7.49
C ALA A 225 -19.46 -24.72 -7.81
N ALA A 226 -18.88 -23.60 -8.27
CA ALA A 226 -19.61 -22.42 -8.69
C ALA A 226 -20.40 -22.67 -9.98
N ASP A 227 -19.84 -23.44 -10.92
CA ASP A 227 -20.47 -23.79 -12.20
C ASP A 227 -21.44 -24.97 -12.08
N CYS A 228 -21.46 -25.66 -10.94
CA CYS A 228 -22.35 -26.78 -10.69
C CYS A 228 -23.81 -26.33 -10.54
N GLN A 229 -24.64 -26.67 -11.52
CA GLN A 229 -26.05 -26.27 -11.58
C GLN A 229 -26.88 -26.80 -10.38
N ILE A 230 -26.52 -27.97 -9.84
CA ILE A 230 -27.15 -28.54 -8.63
C ILE A 230 -26.85 -27.66 -7.40
N CYS A 231 -25.59 -27.25 -7.23
CA CYS A 231 -25.17 -26.40 -6.12
C CYS A 231 -25.75 -24.99 -6.23
N GLN A 232 -25.83 -24.44 -7.45
CA GLN A 232 -26.42 -23.13 -7.70
C GLN A 232 -27.90 -23.07 -7.31
N GLN A 233 -28.66 -24.12 -7.61
CA GLN A 233 -30.09 -24.20 -7.28
C GLN A 233 -30.36 -24.35 -5.77
N GLN A 234 -29.41 -24.88 -5.01
CA GLN A 234 -29.57 -25.17 -3.58
C GLN A 234 -28.95 -24.12 -2.65
N LYS A 235 -28.36 -23.04 -3.17
CA LYS A 235 -27.57 -22.09 -2.36
C LYS A 235 -28.46 -21.07 -1.63
N PRO A 236 -28.47 -21.02 -0.28
CA PRO A 236 -29.05 -19.88 0.44
C PRO A 236 -28.20 -18.64 0.18
N THR A 237 -28.83 -17.52 -0.19
CA THR A 237 -28.13 -16.26 -0.43
C THR A 237 -27.71 -15.65 0.91
N LEU A 238 -26.41 -15.72 1.24
CA LEU A 238 -25.82 -14.94 2.35
C LEU A 238 -25.14 -13.70 1.78
N SER A 239 -25.53 -12.52 2.27
CA SER A 239 -24.95 -11.23 1.92
C SER A 239 -23.51 -11.08 2.45
N PRO A 240 -22.63 -10.32 1.76
CA PRO A 240 -21.25 -10.15 2.17
C PRO A 240 -21.16 -9.28 3.44
N ARG A 241 -20.31 -9.71 4.40
CA ARG A 241 -19.99 -8.93 5.62
C ARG A 241 -18.94 -7.87 5.30
N TYR A 242 -19.25 -6.61 5.61
CA TYR A 242 -18.27 -5.53 5.70
C TYR A 242 -17.25 -5.84 6.81
N GLY A 243 -16.00 -5.38 6.63
CA GLY A 243 -14.95 -5.55 7.65
C GLY A 243 -15.39 -4.98 8.99
N THR A 244 -15.20 -5.75 10.06
CA THR A 244 -15.53 -5.31 11.42
C THR A 244 -14.43 -4.39 11.94
N ILE A 245 -14.78 -3.11 12.16
CA ILE A 245 -13.97 -2.20 12.97
C ILE A 245 -13.96 -2.73 14.41
N PRO A 246 -12.80 -2.97 15.02
CA PRO A 246 -12.72 -3.31 16.44
C PRO A 246 -13.37 -2.22 17.28
N ARG A 247 -14.32 -2.60 18.14
CA ARG A 247 -15.05 -1.68 19.03
C ARG A 247 -14.57 -1.91 20.46
N GLY A 248 -14.28 -0.83 21.17
CA GLY A 248 -14.03 -0.90 22.61
C GLY A 248 -15.26 -1.45 23.36
N ASP A 249 -15.03 -2.00 24.55
CA ASP A 249 -16.07 -2.51 25.45
C ASP A 249 -16.52 -1.47 26.50
N GLN A 250 -15.79 -0.36 26.63
CA GLN A 250 -16.10 0.76 27.53
C GLN A 250 -15.77 2.12 26.90
N PRO A 251 -16.41 3.23 27.34
CA PRO A 251 -16.10 4.57 26.85
C PRO A 251 -14.63 4.95 27.03
N ALA A 252 -14.10 5.70 26.05
CA ALA A 252 -12.75 6.27 26.05
C ALA A 252 -11.59 5.26 26.08
N THR A 253 -11.86 3.99 25.80
CA THR A 253 -10.83 2.94 25.79
C THR A 253 -10.22 2.70 24.41
N TRP A 254 -11.00 2.80 23.34
CA TRP A 254 -10.60 2.51 21.97
C TRP A 254 -11.03 3.64 21.05
N TRP A 255 -10.06 4.33 20.48
CA TRP A 255 -10.30 5.48 19.62
C TRP A 255 -9.91 5.18 18.19
N GLN A 256 -10.66 5.73 17.24
CA GLN A 256 -10.23 5.84 15.86
C GLN A 256 -9.81 7.28 15.61
N VAL A 257 -8.59 7.47 15.12
CA VAL A 257 -8.01 8.79 14.91
C VAL A 257 -7.60 8.95 13.45
N ASP A 258 -7.90 10.12 12.89
CA ASP A 258 -7.60 10.43 11.50
C ASP A 258 -7.23 11.92 11.32
N TYR A 259 -6.77 12.30 10.13
CA TYR A 259 -6.53 13.68 9.76
C TYR A 259 -7.40 14.11 8.58
N ILE A 260 -8.04 15.26 8.73
CA ILE A 260 -8.71 15.96 7.63
C ILE A 260 -7.79 17.07 7.13
N GLY A 261 -7.45 17.05 5.83
CA GLY A 261 -6.73 18.13 5.15
C GLY A 261 -5.83 17.65 4.01
N PRO A 262 -5.11 18.58 3.35
CA PRO A 262 -5.01 19.99 3.68
C PRO A 262 -6.27 20.80 3.34
N LEU A 263 -6.76 21.57 4.31
CA LEU A 263 -7.84 22.54 4.19
C LEU A 263 -7.29 23.95 3.90
N PRO A 264 -8.12 24.89 3.42
CA PRO A 264 -7.74 26.30 3.35
C PRO A 264 -7.14 26.79 4.67
N SER A 265 -5.97 27.42 4.59
CA SER A 265 -5.17 27.79 5.76
C SER A 265 -5.81 28.93 6.55
N TRP A 266 -5.99 28.73 7.85
CA TRP A 266 -6.27 29.82 8.80
C TRP A 266 -5.21 29.84 9.91
N LYS A 267 -4.51 30.96 10.08
CA LYS A 267 -3.36 31.10 11.01
C LYS A 267 -2.29 30.00 10.87
N GLY A 268 -2.11 29.48 9.65
CA GLY A 268 -1.14 28.42 9.35
C GLY A 268 -1.60 27.01 9.74
N GLN A 269 -2.83 26.84 10.26
CA GLN A 269 -3.44 25.53 10.47
C GLN A 269 -4.13 25.10 9.17
N ARG A 270 -3.75 23.92 8.66
CA ARG A 270 -4.24 23.35 7.40
C ARG A 270 -4.79 21.94 7.57
N PHE A 271 -4.70 21.36 8.76
CA PHE A 271 -5.16 20.01 9.04
C PHE A 271 -6.02 20.01 10.30
N VAL A 272 -6.88 19.02 10.45
CA VAL A 272 -7.65 18.78 11.67
C VAL A 272 -7.44 17.32 12.05
N LEU A 273 -6.82 17.08 13.20
CA LEU A 273 -6.77 15.76 13.82
C LEU A 273 -8.16 15.48 14.39
N THR A 274 -8.80 14.42 13.93
CA THR A 274 -10.08 13.96 14.45
C THR A 274 -9.88 12.67 15.23
N GLY A 275 -10.69 12.45 16.25
CA GLY A 275 -10.74 11.18 16.95
C GLY A 275 -12.15 10.86 17.39
N VAL A 276 -12.55 9.60 17.30
CA VAL A 276 -13.88 9.11 17.72
C VAL A 276 -13.72 7.90 18.63
N ASP A 277 -14.34 7.96 19.81
CA ASP A 277 -14.45 6.81 20.70
C ASP A 277 -15.38 5.76 20.06
N THR A 278 -14.85 4.58 19.78
CA THR A 278 -15.58 3.52 19.08
C THR A 278 -16.75 2.96 19.90
N TYR A 279 -16.72 3.12 21.23
CA TYR A 279 -17.83 2.71 22.09
C TYR A 279 -18.96 3.75 22.08
N SER A 280 -18.68 4.99 22.51
CA SER A 280 -19.69 6.03 22.72
C SER A 280 -20.00 6.89 21.50
N GLY A 281 -19.15 6.88 20.48
CA GLY A 281 -19.23 7.81 19.34
C GLY A 281 -18.80 9.23 19.67
N TYR A 282 -18.28 9.50 20.87
CA TYR A 282 -17.79 10.81 21.26
C TYR A 282 -16.58 11.21 20.42
N GLY A 283 -16.63 12.40 19.81
CA GLY A 283 -15.61 12.89 18.90
C GLY A 283 -14.84 14.10 19.41
N PHE A 284 -13.59 14.25 19.00
CA PHE A 284 -12.83 15.50 19.11
C PHE A 284 -12.25 15.92 17.77
N ALA A 285 -11.97 17.22 17.65
CA ALA A 285 -11.28 17.82 16.52
C ALA A 285 -10.22 18.80 17.04
N PHE A 286 -8.97 18.62 16.60
CA PHE A 286 -7.83 19.45 17.00
C PHE A 286 -7.16 20.06 15.77
N PRO A 287 -7.09 21.39 15.66
CA PRO A 287 -6.53 22.02 14.49
C PRO A 287 -4.99 21.97 14.50
N ALA A 288 -4.42 21.62 13.36
CA ALA A 288 -3.02 21.26 13.18
C ALA A 288 -2.39 21.99 11.98
N ARG A 289 -1.13 22.40 12.14
CA ARG A 289 -0.34 22.98 11.03
C ARG A 289 0.15 21.92 10.03
N ASN A 290 0.37 20.70 10.53
CA ASN A 290 0.79 19.53 9.76
C ASN A 290 0.30 18.24 10.44
N ALA A 291 0.19 17.16 9.66
CA ALA A 291 -0.07 15.81 10.16
C ALA A 291 1.26 15.12 10.52
N SER A 292 1.94 15.62 11.56
CA SER A 292 3.18 15.02 12.07
C SER A 292 2.95 14.34 13.41
N ALA A 293 3.75 13.31 13.72
CA ALA A 293 3.67 12.59 14.99
C ALA A 293 3.74 13.52 16.21
N LYS A 294 4.56 14.58 16.16
CA LYS A 294 4.64 15.58 17.22
C LYS A 294 3.31 16.31 17.42
N THR A 295 2.67 16.71 16.32
CA THR A 295 1.37 17.38 16.35
C THR A 295 0.25 16.42 16.78
N THR A 296 0.34 15.15 16.39
CA THR A 296 -0.59 14.09 16.81
C THR A 296 -0.48 13.82 18.30
N ILE A 297 0.73 13.63 18.82
CA ILE A 297 0.97 13.45 20.26
C ILE A 297 0.42 14.65 21.04
N HIS A 298 0.69 15.87 20.57
CA HIS A 298 0.16 17.06 21.20
C HIS A 298 -1.37 17.09 21.18
N GLY A 299 -2.01 16.88 20.02
CA GLY A 299 -3.47 16.86 19.91
C GLY A 299 -4.14 15.76 20.73
N LEU A 300 -3.57 14.55 20.77
CA LEU A 300 -4.05 13.47 21.62
C LEU A 300 -3.86 13.79 23.11
N THR A 301 -2.74 14.42 23.47
CA THR A 301 -2.52 14.81 24.87
C THR A 301 -3.58 15.82 25.33
N GLU A 302 -3.82 16.86 24.52
CA GLU A 302 -4.76 17.94 24.83
C GLU A 302 -6.23 17.51 24.78
N CYS A 303 -6.61 16.73 23.77
CA CYS A 303 -8.02 16.40 23.52
C CYS A 303 -8.46 15.07 24.13
N LEU A 304 -7.53 14.15 24.39
CA LEU A 304 -7.84 12.80 24.85
C LEU A 304 -7.23 12.53 26.23
N ILE A 305 -5.90 12.58 26.37
CA ILE A 305 -5.21 12.10 27.58
C ILE A 305 -5.53 12.97 28.80
N TYR A 306 -5.48 14.30 28.68
CA TYR A 306 -5.80 15.17 29.82
C TYR A 306 -7.26 15.09 30.27
N ARG A 307 -8.18 14.66 29.40
CA ARG A 307 -9.61 14.63 29.68
C ARG A 307 -10.11 13.26 30.11
N HIS A 308 -9.56 12.21 29.52
CA HIS A 308 -10.09 10.85 29.62
C HIS A 308 -9.05 9.83 30.10
N GLY A 309 -7.79 10.24 30.26
CA GLY A 309 -6.68 9.33 30.59
C GLY A 309 -6.11 8.62 29.37
N ILE A 310 -5.19 7.69 29.62
CA ILE A 310 -4.51 6.94 28.55
C ILE A 310 -5.46 5.84 28.04
N PRO A 311 -5.79 5.82 26.74
CA PRO A 311 -6.67 4.81 26.17
C PRO A 311 -5.93 3.48 26.05
N HIS A 312 -6.68 2.38 25.97
CA HIS A 312 -6.13 1.06 25.73
C HIS A 312 -5.62 0.89 24.29
N SER A 313 -6.30 1.52 23.33
CA SER A 313 -5.89 1.53 21.93
C SER A 313 -6.31 2.82 21.21
N ILE A 314 -5.50 3.22 20.24
CA ILE A 314 -5.74 4.29 19.27
C ILE A 314 -5.42 3.72 17.88
#